data_AF-A0AAV9GV45-F1
#
_entry.id   AF-A0AAV9GV45-F1
#
_cell.length_a   1.000
_cell.length_b   1.000
_cell.length_c   1.000
_cell.angle_alpha   90.00
_cell.angle_beta   90.00
_cell.angle_gamma   90.00
#
_symmetry.space_group_name_H-M   'P 1'
#
loop_
_entity.id
_entity.type
_entity.pdbx_description
1 polymer ?
#
loop_
_entity_poly.entity_id
_entity_poly.type
_entity_poly.pdbx_seq_one_letter_code
_entity_poly.pdbx_strand_id
1 'polypeptide(L)'
;MQLLTLFVATAALITPIAADFHLLYSDWVNSNRRDFFTCPSNYWTNKCWCNGDRRSNTAFWSEQSNGQIRLKLKKVCGVAEVDFWWRPSGVSGDSRVRWQAYIPNADGRVVATCYNNGERALKPDCNLGLLSQNRVYDGWVCYSAICGSA
;
A
#
# COMPACT_ATOMS: atom_id res chain seq x y z
N MET A 1 16.85 -5.79 -55.54
CA MET A 1 17.61 -5.67 -54.28
C MET A 1 16.66 -5.14 -53.21
N GLN A 2 16.11 -6.04 -52.40
CA GLN A 2 15.26 -5.72 -51.24
C GLN A 2 16.17 -5.43 -50.05
N LEU A 3 16.13 -4.22 -49.49
CA LEU A 3 16.66 -3.98 -48.15
C LEU A 3 15.52 -4.12 -47.15
N LEU A 4 15.69 -5.11 -46.27
CA LEU A 4 14.77 -5.48 -45.21
C LEU A 4 14.60 -4.34 -44.19
N THR A 5 13.33 -4.08 -43.87
CA THR A 5 12.86 -3.32 -42.72
C THR A 5 13.33 -3.97 -41.42
N LEU A 6 14.15 -3.26 -40.64
CA LEU A 6 14.56 -3.70 -39.30
C LEU A 6 13.42 -3.38 -38.31
N PHE A 7 12.49 -4.32 -38.13
CA PHE A 7 11.55 -4.29 -37.00
C PHE A 7 12.30 -4.67 -35.73
N VAL A 8 12.79 -3.68 -34.98
CA VAL A 8 13.23 -3.89 -33.59
C VAL A 8 11.98 -4.06 -32.75
N ALA A 9 11.55 -5.32 -32.58
CA ALA A 9 10.54 -5.68 -31.60
C ALA A 9 11.12 -5.49 -30.20
N THR A 10 10.88 -4.32 -29.59
CA THR A 10 10.94 -4.17 -28.13
C THR A 10 9.80 -4.95 -27.51
N ALA A 11 9.96 -6.27 -27.44
CA ALA A 11 9.22 -7.10 -26.50
C ALA A 11 9.71 -6.73 -25.10
N ALA A 12 9.23 -5.60 -24.58
CA ALA A 12 9.39 -5.24 -23.19
C ALA A 12 8.75 -6.38 -22.38
N LEU A 13 9.60 -7.18 -21.76
CA LEU A 13 9.23 -8.17 -20.76
C LEU A 13 8.41 -7.43 -19.68
N ILE A 14 7.10 -7.50 -19.78
CA ILE A 14 6.20 -7.12 -18.69
C ILE A 14 6.32 -8.23 -17.67
N THR A 15 7.44 -8.30 -16.94
CA THR A 15 7.45 -9.03 -15.68
C THR A 15 6.51 -8.26 -14.76
N PRO A 16 5.47 -8.89 -14.20
CA PRO A 16 4.70 -8.24 -13.15
C PRO A 16 5.69 -7.93 -12.03
N ILE A 17 6.01 -6.65 -11.85
CA ILE A 17 6.80 -6.22 -10.70
C ILE A 17 5.93 -6.59 -9.50
N ALA A 18 6.37 -7.56 -8.72
CA ALA A 18 5.67 -7.88 -7.49
C ALA A 18 5.67 -6.62 -6.62
N ALA A 19 4.52 -6.24 -6.09
CA ALA A 19 4.45 -5.16 -5.12
C ALA A 19 5.35 -5.53 -3.92
N ASP A 20 5.98 -4.55 -3.27
CA ASP A 20 6.81 -4.84 -2.09
C ASP A 20 5.94 -5.11 -0.86
N PHE A 21 4.84 -4.37 -0.73
CA PHE A 21 3.85 -4.57 0.33
C PHE A 21 2.46 -4.12 -0.09
N HIS A 22 1.47 -4.53 0.70
CA HIS A 22 0.09 -4.10 0.59
C HIS A 22 -0.22 -3.09 1.70
N LEU A 23 -0.96 -2.03 1.37
CA LEU A 23 -1.58 -1.13 2.34
C LEU A 23 -3.05 -1.54 2.48
N LEU A 24 -3.33 -2.15 3.63
CA LEU A 24 -4.62 -2.69 4.00
C LEU A 24 -5.35 -1.74 4.94
N TYR A 25 -6.67 -1.90 5.00
CA TYR A 25 -7.48 -1.29 6.04
C TYR A 25 -8.50 -2.27 6.58
N SER A 26 -8.85 -2.09 7.85
CA SER A 26 -9.92 -2.84 8.51
C SER A 26 -10.99 -1.90 9.03
N ASP A 27 -12.23 -2.22 8.67
CA ASP A 27 -13.43 -1.55 9.18
C ASP A 27 -14.06 -2.42 10.28
N TRP A 28 -14.28 -1.81 11.44
CA TRP A 28 -14.89 -2.46 12.59
C TRP A 28 -16.42 -2.38 12.47
N VAL A 29 -17.12 -3.53 12.36
CA VAL A 29 -18.57 -3.56 12.04
C VAL A 29 -19.47 -2.73 12.98
N ASN A 30 -19.08 -2.51 14.23
CA ASN A 30 -19.85 -1.72 15.20
C ASN A 30 -19.20 -0.39 15.60
N SER A 31 -18.24 0.12 14.83
CA SER A 31 -17.68 1.44 15.08
C SER A 31 -17.27 2.13 13.78
N ASN A 32 -17.36 3.45 13.71
CA ASN A 32 -16.83 4.24 12.57
C ASN A 32 -15.29 4.30 12.57
N ARG A 33 -14.64 3.27 13.10
CA ARG A 33 -13.19 3.16 13.21
C ARG A 33 -12.66 2.40 12.00
N ARG A 34 -11.75 3.05 11.29
CA ARG A 34 -10.91 2.46 10.26
C ARG A 34 -9.46 2.44 10.73
N ASP A 35 -8.87 1.25 10.79
CA ASP A 35 -7.43 1.11 11.04
C ASP A 35 -6.74 0.75 9.72
N PHE A 36 -5.59 1.35 9.45
CA PHE A 36 -4.72 1.02 8.32
C PHE A 36 -3.46 0.31 8.79
N PHE A 37 -2.90 -0.53 7.94
CA PHE A 37 -1.62 -1.19 8.20
C PHE A 37 -1.04 -1.74 6.90
N THR A 38 0.24 -2.02 6.91
CA THR A 38 0.97 -2.58 5.79
C THR A 38 1.38 -3.99 6.08
N CYS A 39 1.42 -4.81 5.04
CA CYS A 39 1.94 -6.16 5.10
C CYS A 39 2.79 -6.49 3.87
N PRO A 40 3.98 -7.12 4.03
CA PRO A 40 4.82 -7.52 2.89
C PRO A 40 4.11 -8.47 1.93
N SER A 41 4.31 -8.31 0.62
CA SER A 41 3.53 -9.05 -0.40
C SER A 41 3.79 -10.55 -0.43
N ASN A 42 4.95 -11.00 0.05
CA ASN A 42 5.24 -12.43 0.23
C ASN A 42 4.64 -13.01 1.51
N TYR A 43 3.97 -12.19 2.33
CA TYR A 43 3.64 -12.56 3.72
C TYR A 43 2.35 -11.91 4.27
N TRP A 44 1.47 -11.37 3.40
CA TRP A 44 0.42 -10.44 3.85
C TRP A 44 -0.86 -11.06 4.43
N THR A 45 -1.09 -12.35 4.21
CA THR A 45 -2.28 -13.06 4.70
C THR A 45 -2.12 -13.46 6.17
N ASN A 46 -2.16 -14.75 6.51
CA ASN A 46 -2.37 -15.18 7.89
C ASN A 46 -1.30 -14.71 8.87
N LYS A 47 -0.05 -14.56 8.44
CA LYS A 47 1.03 -14.24 9.37
C LYS A 47 1.12 -12.75 9.67
N CYS A 48 1.00 -11.88 8.66
CA CYS A 48 0.99 -10.44 8.91
C CYS A 48 -0.36 -9.96 9.46
N TRP A 49 -1.47 -10.29 8.80
CA TRP A 49 -2.78 -9.83 9.23
C TRP A 49 -3.21 -10.48 10.57
N CYS A 50 -3.19 -11.82 10.70
CA CYS A 50 -3.69 -12.46 11.93
C CYS A 50 -2.72 -12.27 13.11
N ASN A 51 -1.42 -12.50 12.89
CA ASN A 51 -0.45 -12.58 13.99
C ASN A 51 0.30 -11.26 14.22
N GLY A 52 0.08 -10.25 13.36
CA GLY A 52 0.76 -8.97 13.45
C GLY A 52 2.25 -9.02 13.06
N ASP A 53 2.73 -10.13 12.48
CA ASP A 53 4.14 -10.29 12.13
C ASP A 53 4.52 -9.34 10.98
N ARG A 54 5.55 -8.50 11.20
CA ARG A 54 6.01 -7.45 10.27
C ARG A 54 4.89 -6.49 9.82
N ARG A 55 3.80 -6.40 10.59
CA ARG A 55 2.68 -5.49 10.34
C ARG A 55 3.04 -4.08 10.81
N SER A 56 2.72 -3.08 10.00
CA SER A 56 2.74 -1.70 10.49
C SER A 56 1.50 -1.41 11.33
N ASN A 57 1.53 -0.32 12.10
CA ASN A 57 0.38 0.09 12.92
C ASN A 57 -0.01 1.52 12.56
N THR A 58 -1.32 1.78 12.48
CA THR A 58 -1.83 3.16 12.38
C THR A 58 -1.43 3.94 13.61
N ALA A 59 -0.67 5.01 13.40
CA ALA A 59 -0.43 6.02 14.42
C ALA A 59 -1.45 7.15 14.32
N PHE A 60 -1.83 7.53 13.10
CA PHE A 60 -2.73 8.65 12.86
C PHE A 60 -3.32 8.57 11.45
N TRP A 61 -4.58 8.95 11.29
CA TRP A 61 -5.22 9.19 10.00
C TRP A 61 -6.11 10.41 10.11
N SER A 62 -5.91 11.43 9.27
CA SER A 62 -6.85 12.54 9.15
C SER A 62 -6.79 13.23 7.81
N GLU A 63 -7.93 13.83 7.46
CA GLU A 63 -7.98 14.94 6.52
C GLU A 63 -7.38 16.18 7.19
N GLN A 64 -6.46 16.84 6.49
CA GLN A 64 -5.83 18.09 6.91
C GLN A 64 -6.72 19.27 6.50
N SER A 65 -6.51 20.44 7.08
CA SER A 65 -7.30 21.65 6.80
C SER A 65 -7.25 22.12 5.34
N ASN A 66 -6.23 21.72 4.59
CA ASN A 66 -6.09 21.99 3.16
C ASN A 66 -6.73 20.91 2.26
N GLY A 67 -7.54 20.00 2.83
CA GLY A 67 -8.19 18.89 2.12
C GLY A 67 -7.26 17.74 1.77
N GLN A 68 -5.99 17.77 2.18
CA GLN A 68 -5.08 16.65 1.96
C GLN A 68 -5.35 15.55 2.99
N ILE A 69 -5.34 14.29 2.57
CA ILE A 69 -5.47 13.17 3.50
C ILE A 69 -4.07 12.65 3.84
N ARG A 70 -3.76 12.59 5.13
CA ARG A 70 -2.52 12.03 5.67
C ARG A 70 -2.82 10.80 6.51
N LEU A 71 -2.10 9.73 6.23
CA LEU A 71 -2.04 8.51 7.01
C LEU A 71 -0.61 8.33 7.52
N LYS A 72 -0.43 8.16 8.82
CA LYS A 72 0.86 7.90 9.45
C LYS A 72 0.88 6.49 9.99
N LEU A 73 1.85 5.70 9.53
CA LEU A 73 2.05 4.32 9.95
C LEU A 73 3.41 4.17 10.63
N LYS A 74 3.47 3.32 11.65
CA LYS A 74 4.70 2.95 12.34
C LYS A 74 5.17 1.57 11.92
N LYS A 75 6.48 1.34 11.88
CA LYS A 75 7.12 0.05 11.55
C LYS A 75 6.92 -0.43 10.10
N VAL A 76 6.77 0.49 9.15
CA VAL A 76 6.67 0.13 7.73
C VAL A 76 8.03 -0.36 7.26
N CYS A 77 8.15 -1.65 6.95
CA CYS A 77 9.41 -2.27 6.50
C CYS A 77 10.61 -2.00 7.44
N GLY A 78 10.36 -1.93 8.76
CA GLY A 78 11.38 -1.63 9.77
C GLY A 78 11.68 -0.14 9.95
N VAL A 79 11.14 0.74 9.10
CA VAL A 79 11.21 2.20 9.30
C VAL A 79 10.26 2.60 10.44
N ALA A 80 10.77 3.40 11.38
CA ALA A 80 10.05 3.76 12.59
C ALA A 80 8.69 4.42 12.30
N GLU A 81 8.64 5.36 11.35
CA GLU A 81 7.45 6.11 10.97
C GLU A 81 7.49 6.50 9.49
N VAL A 82 6.34 6.40 8.81
CA VAL A 82 6.17 6.79 7.42
C VAL A 82 4.82 7.51 7.25
N ASP A 83 4.85 8.64 6.55
CA ASP A 83 3.67 9.43 6.19
C ASP A 83 3.22 9.12 4.77
N PHE A 84 2.00 8.63 4.63
CA PHE A 84 1.31 8.43 3.37
C PHE A 84 0.39 9.61 3.11
N TRP A 85 0.51 10.21 1.94
CA TRP A 85 -0.32 11.31 1.48
C TRP A 85 -1.16 10.88 0.29
N TRP A 86 -2.46 11.10 0.37
CA TRP A 86 -3.38 10.85 -0.73
C TRP A 86 -3.13 11.82 -1.87
N ARG A 87 -3.02 11.29 -3.07
CA ARG A 87 -2.91 12.04 -4.32
C ARG A 87 -4.13 11.70 -5.18
N PRO A 88 -5.11 12.61 -5.27
CA PRO A 88 -6.27 12.39 -6.13
C PRO A 88 -5.85 12.40 -7.61
N SER A 89 -6.70 11.80 -8.45
CA SER A 89 -6.54 11.82 -9.90
C SER A 89 -6.46 13.26 -10.43
N GLY A 90 -5.65 13.48 -11.47
CA GLY A 90 -5.44 14.78 -12.10
C GLY A 90 -4.37 15.65 -11.43
N VAL A 91 -3.93 15.30 -10.22
CA VAL A 91 -2.83 16.02 -9.54
C VAL A 91 -1.49 15.56 -10.10
N SER A 92 -0.67 16.53 -10.55
CA SER A 92 0.63 16.30 -11.21
C SER A 92 0.54 15.59 -12.58
N GLY A 93 -0.60 15.68 -13.26
CA GLY A 93 -0.78 15.09 -14.61
C GLY A 93 -0.95 13.57 -14.65
N ASP A 94 -1.05 12.88 -13.51
CA ASP A 94 -1.40 11.45 -13.45
C ASP A 94 -2.93 11.29 -13.31
N SER A 95 -3.53 10.44 -14.14
CA SER A 95 -4.97 10.14 -14.11
C SER A 95 -5.36 9.16 -13.01
N ARG A 96 -4.40 8.64 -12.23
CA ARG A 96 -4.64 7.66 -11.18
C ARG A 96 -4.62 8.29 -9.79
N VAL A 97 -5.50 7.76 -8.95
CA VAL A 97 -5.43 7.96 -7.51
C VAL A 97 -4.30 7.11 -6.94
N ARG A 98 -3.49 7.68 -6.05
CA ARG A 98 -2.35 6.98 -5.42
C ARG A 98 -2.07 7.51 -4.02
N TRP A 99 -1.43 6.69 -3.19
CA TRP A 99 -0.75 7.18 -1.99
C TRP A 99 0.73 7.36 -2.28
N GLN A 100 1.32 8.45 -1.77
CA GLN A 100 2.76 8.65 -1.78
C GLN A 100 3.28 8.68 -0.36
N ALA A 101 4.28 7.85 -0.09
CA ALA A 101 4.87 7.68 1.22
C ALA A 101 6.18 8.49 1.35
N TYR A 102 6.40 9.10 2.51
CA TYR A 102 7.57 9.91 2.84
C TYR A 102 8.05 9.57 4.24
N ILE A 103 9.36 9.62 4.46
CA ILE A 103 9.92 9.55 5.82
C ILE A 103 9.88 10.96 6.42
N PRO A 104 9.22 11.18 7.58
CA PRO A 104 9.18 12.48 8.23
C PRO A 104 10.61 12.99 8.53
N ASN A 105 10.86 14.28 8.31
CA ASN A 105 12.15 14.95 8.54
C ASN A 105 13.34 14.38 7.75
N ALA A 106 13.10 13.64 6.66
CA ALA A 106 14.12 13.18 5.73
C ALA A 106 14.33 14.18 4.57
N ASP A 107 14.77 13.69 3.41
CA ASP A 107 15.08 14.49 2.21
C ASP A 107 13.85 14.93 1.39
N GLY A 108 12.64 14.62 1.86
CA GLY A 108 11.38 14.95 1.20
C GLY A 108 11.08 14.10 -0.05
N ARG A 109 11.84 13.03 -0.31
CA ARG A 109 11.59 12.15 -1.45
C ARG A 109 10.49 11.14 -1.16
N VAL A 110 9.81 10.72 -2.23
CA VAL A 110 8.84 9.63 -2.18
C VAL A 110 9.59 8.32 -1.98
N VAL A 111 9.28 7.60 -0.91
CA VAL A 111 9.90 6.30 -0.56
C VAL A 111 9.00 5.11 -0.89
N ALA A 112 7.70 5.34 -1.11
CA ALA A 112 6.80 4.34 -1.68
C ALA A 112 5.66 5.02 -2.44
N THR A 113 5.15 4.35 -3.47
CA THR A 113 3.91 4.74 -4.16
C THR A 113 2.96 3.56 -4.17
N CYS A 114 1.72 3.79 -3.73
CA CYS A 114 0.68 2.78 -3.71
C CYS A 114 -0.42 3.06 -4.71
N TYR A 115 -0.87 2.02 -5.40
CA TYR A 115 -1.94 2.07 -6.40
C TYR A 115 -3.12 1.21 -5.96
N ASN A 116 -4.32 1.61 -6.37
CA ASN A 116 -5.55 0.95 -5.97
C ASN A 116 -5.53 -0.52 -6.44
N ASN A 117 -5.90 -1.44 -5.55
CA ASN A 117 -5.92 -2.88 -5.79
C ASN A 117 -7.34 -3.47 -5.81
N GLY A 118 -8.35 -2.65 -6.11
CA GLY A 118 -9.75 -3.07 -6.23
C GLY A 118 -10.45 -3.37 -4.91
N GLU A 119 -9.87 -2.98 -3.77
CA GLU A 119 -10.45 -3.14 -2.43
C GLU A 119 -10.97 -4.55 -2.16
N ARG A 120 -10.12 -5.55 -2.41
CA ARG A 120 -10.50 -6.94 -2.27
C ARG A 120 -10.72 -7.28 -0.79
N ALA A 121 -11.95 -7.63 -0.45
CA ALA A 121 -12.27 -8.16 0.87
C ALA A 121 -11.48 -9.45 1.14
N LEU A 122 -10.75 -9.46 2.25
CA LEU A 122 -9.98 -10.60 2.69
C LEU A 122 -10.86 -11.43 3.62
N LYS A 123 -11.00 -12.71 3.28
CA LYS A 123 -11.62 -13.65 4.20
C LYS A 123 -10.62 -13.92 5.32
N PRO A 124 -10.98 -13.67 6.59
CA PRO A 124 -10.12 -14.03 7.68
C PRO A 124 -10.07 -15.56 7.77
N ASP A 125 -8.96 -16.16 7.34
CA ASP A 125 -8.57 -17.52 7.77
C ASP A 125 -7.93 -17.50 9.17
N CYS A 126 -8.22 -16.44 9.94
CA CYS A 126 -7.73 -16.18 11.28
C CYS A 126 -8.82 -16.49 12.29
N ASN A 127 -8.53 -17.35 13.26
CA ASN A 127 -9.43 -17.56 14.39
C ASN A 127 -9.21 -16.45 15.43
N LEU A 128 -9.81 -15.28 15.20
CA LEU A 128 -9.67 -14.08 16.06
C LEU A 128 -10.63 -14.09 17.28
N GLY A 129 -11.28 -15.23 17.57
CA GLY A 129 -12.25 -15.39 18.66
C GLY A 129 -13.63 -14.77 18.36
N LEU A 130 -14.55 -14.83 19.34
CA LEU A 130 -15.95 -14.37 19.26
C LEU A 130 -16.16 -12.86 18.95
N LEU A 131 -15.07 -12.09 18.80
CA LEU A 131 -15.07 -10.65 18.58
C LEU A 131 -14.65 -10.25 17.16
N SER A 132 -14.49 -11.21 16.24
CA SER A 132 -13.89 -10.99 14.92
C SER A 132 -14.84 -10.41 13.87
N GLN A 133 -15.52 -9.31 14.18
CA GLN A 133 -16.37 -8.61 13.21
C GLN A 133 -15.61 -7.61 12.33
N ASN A 134 -14.28 -7.71 12.22
CA ASN A 134 -13.51 -6.76 11.43
C ASN A 134 -13.44 -7.24 9.98
N ARG A 135 -13.89 -6.40 9.04
CA ARG A 135 -13.73 -6.64 7.61
C ARG A 135 -12.43 -6.00 7.16
N VAL A 136 -11.57 -6.78 6.52
CA VAL A 136 -10.29 -6.29 6.01
C VAL A 136 -10.31 -6.26 4.52
N TYR A 137 -9.69 -5.23 3.99
CA TYR A 137 -9.60 -5.00 2.57
C TYR A 137 -8.15 -4.82 2.18
N ASP A 138 -7.73 -5.56 1.17
CA ASP A 138 -6.52 -5.27 0.41
C ASP A 138 -6.83 -4.13 -0.56
N GLY A 139 -6.64 -2.90 -0.07
CA GLY A 139 -7.01 -1.69 -0.79
C GLY A 139 -5.98 -1.26 -1.81
N TRP A 140 -4.69 -1.48 -1.53
CA TRP A 140 -3.61 -0.86 -2.28
C TRP A 140 -2.36 -1.74 -2.33
N VAL A 141 -1.73 -1.79 -3.51
CA VAL A 141 -0.42 -2.40 -3.72
C VAL A 141 0.65 -1.31 -3.78
N CYS A 142 1.74 -1.49 -3.06
CA CYS A 142 2.77 -0.47 -2.89
C CYS A 142 4.13 -0.94 -3.42
N TYR A 143 4.80 -0.04 -4.14
CA TYR A 143 6.17 -0.20 -4.61
C TYR A 143 7.06 0.78 -3.87
N SER A 144 8.18 0.31 -3.34
CA SER A 144 8.94 1.03 -2.33
C SER A 144 10.44 0.83 -2.45
N ALA A 145 11.18 1.91 -2.18
CA ALA A 145 12.64 1.88 -2.08
C ALA A 145 13.13 1.50 -0.67
N ILE A 146 12.24 1.44 0.33
CA ILE A 146 12.59 1.17 1.74
C ILE A 146 12.24 -0.25 2.18
N CYS A 147 11.57 -1.00 1.32
CA CYS A 147 11.25 -2.40 1.52
C CYS A 147 12.16 -3.20 0.59
N GLY A 148 12.78 -4.27 1.09
CA GLY A 148 13.44 -5.24 0.20
C GLY A 148 12.38 -5.91 -0.68
N SER A 149 12.77 -6.29 -1.90
CA SER A 149 11.90 -7.04 -2.81
C SER A 149 11.37 -8.30 -2.08
N ALA A 150 10.05 -8.39 -1.99
CA ALA A 150 9.35 -9.48 -1.30
C ALA A 150 9.38 -10.79 -2.08
#